data_AF-A0A820UIP0-F1
#
_entry.id   AF-A0A820UIP0-F1
#
_cell.length_a   1.000
_cell.length_b   1.000
_cell.length_c   1.000
_cell.angle_alpha   90.00
_cell.angle_beta   90.00
_cell.angle_gamma   90.00
#
_symmetry.space_group_name_H-M   'P 1'
#
loop_
_entity.id
_entity.type
_entity.pdbx_description
1 polymer ?
#
loop_
_entity_poly.entity_id
_entity_poly.type
_entity_poly.pdbx_seq_one_letter_code
_entity_poly.pdbx_strand_id
1 'polypeptide(L)'
;VQNDLGVINNGLVYGLYDFEPSNTSDDPNNNELAFKDGDQLRILRRGDENENEWWWAKHETIQKEGYVPRNYLGLYPRVRPGSMASTSC
;
A
#
# COMPACT_ATOMS: atom_id res chain seq x y z
N VAL A 1 -16.05 -17.01 -14.50
CA VAL A 1 -16.41 -15.61 -14.17
C VAL A 1 -16.35 -15.50 -12.66
N GLN A 2 -15.28 -14.91 -12.13
CA GLN A 2 -15.05 -14.76 -10.69
C GLN A 2 -15.03 -13.26 -10.35
N ASN A 3 -16.26 -12.72 -10.32
CA ASN A 3 -16.77 -11.64 -9.50
C ASN A 3 -15.78 -10.61 -8.91
N ASP A 4 -15.49 -9.58 -9.70
CA ASP A 4 -15.96 -8.19 -9.46
C ASP A 4 -15.80 -7.50 -8.09
N LEU A 5 -14.73 -7.74 -7.34
CA LEU A 5 -14.30 -6.78 -6.31
C LEU A 5 -12.78 -6.53 -6.31
N GLY A 6 -12.28 -6.13 -7.49
CA GLY A 6 -10.98 -5.45 -7.70
C GLY A 6 -11.10 -4.19 -8.58
N VAL A 7 -12.33 -3.77 -8.89
CA VAL A 7 -12.66 -2.85 -10.02
C VAL A 7 -13.03 -1.43 -9.57
N ILE A 8 -13.21 -1.18 -8.27
CA ILE A 8 -13.43 0.19 -7.77
C ILE A 8 -12.08 0.84 -7.40
N ASN A 9 -11.62 1.77 -8.26
CA ASN A 9 -10.34 2.50 -8.17
C ASN A 9 -9.07 1.65 -8.25
N ASN A 10 -9.10 0.50 -8.94
CA ASN A 10 -7.93 -0.37 -9.17
C ASN A 10 -7.18 -0.81 -7.90
N GLY A 11 -7.77 -0.66 -6.70
CA GLY A 11 -7.10 -0.93 -5.42
C GLY A 11 -5.89 -0.06 -5.13
N LEU A 12 -5.73 1.09 -5.80
CA LEU A 12 -4.55 1.94 -5.65
C LEU A 12 -4.58 2.69 -4.32
N VAL A 13 -3.53 2.53 -3.52
CA VAL A 13 -3.30 3.21 -2.25
C VAL A 13 -1.87 3.74 -2.21
N TYR A 14 -1.63 4.66 -1.28
CA TYR A 14 -0.35 5.32 -1.09
C TYR A 14 0.19 5.03 0.30
N GLY A 15 1.49 4.76 0.40
CA GLY A 15 2.18 4.74 1.68
C GLY A 15 2.14 6.12 2.33
N LEU A 16 1.63 6.24 3.55
CA LEU A 16 1.62 7.49 4.32
C LEU A 16 2.89 7.66 5.16
N TYR A 17 3.58 6.55 5.40
CA TYR A 17 4.78 6.43 6.21
C TYR A 17 5.70 5.39 5.58
N ASP A 18 6.98 5.48 5.91
CA ASP A 18 7.95 4.42 5.70
C ASP A 18 7.58 3.18 6.51
N PHE A 19 7.50 2.05 5.82
CA PHE A 19 7.30 0.73 6.41
C PHE A 19 8.46 -0.17 5.99
N GLU A 20 9.27 -0.52 6.98
CA GLU A 20 10.33 -1.51 6.86
C GLU A 20 9.91 -2.74 7.67
N PRO A 21 9.70 -3.91 7.03
CA PRO A 21 9.30 -5.12 7.74
C PRO A 21 10.40 -5.49 8.73
N SER A 22 10.04 -5.56 10.01
CA SER A 22 10.99 -5.85 11.09
C SER A 22 11.40 -7.32 11.12
N ASN A 23 10.55 -8.19 10.59
CA ASN A 23 10.84 -9.60 10.47
C ASN A 23 11.12 -9.90 8.99
N THR A 24 12.39 -9.95 8.62
CA THR A 24 12.81 -10.85 7.53
C THR A 24 12.63 -12.29 8.04
N SER A 25 11.39 -12.68 8.33
CA SER A 25 11.06 -14.04 8.69
C SER A 25 11.50 -14.85 7.49
N ASP A 26 12.41 -15.80 7.69
CA ASP A 26 12.84 -16.80 6.69
C ASP A 26 11.65 -17.72 6.27
N ASP A 27 10.41 -17.29 6.54
CA ASP A 27 9.19 -17.96 6.14
C ASP A 27 8.85 -17.52 4.71
N PRO A 28 8.99 -18.42 3.72
CA PRO A 28 8.73 -18.10 2.32
C PRO A 28 7.26 -17.81 2.01
N ASN A 29 6.36 -17.90 3.01
CA ASN A 29 4.94 -17.56 2.89
C ASN A 29 4.59 -16.22 3.56
N ASN A 30 5.50 -15.63 4.33
CA ASN A 30 5.30 -14.35 5.01
C ASN A 30 6.07 -13.22 4.30
N ASN A 31 5.80 -13.05 3.01
CA ASN A 31 6.38 -11.97 2.21
C ASN A 31 5.78 -10.63 2.65
N GLU A 32 6.35 -9.98 3.67
CA GLU A 32 6.04 -8.59 3.98
C GLU A 32 6.64 -7.66 2.90
N LEU A 33 5.89 -6.63 2.53
CA LEU A 33 6.28 -5.68 1.48
C LEU A 33 6.74 -4.36 2.09
N ALA A 34 8.01 -4.03 1.91
CA ALA A 34 8.56 -2.73 2.29
C ALA A 34 8.10 -1.63 1.31
N PHE A 35 7.77 -0.45 1.83
CA PHE A 35 7.40 0.73 1.05
C PHE A 35 7.73 2.02 1.81
N LYS A 36 7.82 3.13 1.08
CA LYS A 36 8.08 4.46 1.63
C LYS A 36 6.86 5.35 1.56
N ASP A 37 6.94 6.49 2.25
CA ASP A 37 5.94 7.53 2.12
C ASP A 37 5.83 7.99 0.65
N GLY A 38 4.59 8.08 0.14
CA GLY A 38 4.30 8.43 -1.24
C GLY A 38 4.35 7.26 -2.24
N ASP A 39 4.80 6.07 -1.84
CA ASP A 39 4.85 4.93 -2.77
C ASP A 39 3.47 4.43 -3.16
N GLN A 40 3.35 4.00 -4.42
CA GLN A 40 2.12 3.49 -5.00
C GLN A 40 2.02 1.97 -4.80
N LEU A 41 0.98 1.58 -4.08
CA LEU A 41 0.67 0.20 -3.76
C LEU A 41 -0.70 -0.15 -4.33
N ARG A 42 -0.83 -1.32 -4.94
CA ARG A 42 -2.09 -1.86 -5.44
C ARG A 42 -2.54 -2.99 -4.55
N ILE A 43 -3.66 -2.81 -3.85
CA ILE A 43 -4.28 -3.86 -3.04
C ILE A 43 -4.83 -4.95 -3.96
N LEU A 44 -4.30 -6.16 -3.80
CA LEU A 44 -4.71 -7.35 -4.53
C LEU A 44 -5.68 -8.21 -3.72
N ARG A 45 -5.46 -8.33 -2.40
CA ARG A 45 -6.33 -9.06 -1.48
C ARG A 45 -6.44 -8.32 -0.15
N ARG A 46 -7.67 -8.06 0.30
CA ARG A 46 -7.94 -7.62 1.67
C ARG A 46 -8.21 -8.88 2.50
N GLY A 47 -7.57 -9.03 3.66
CA GLY A 47 -7.79 -10.18 4.54
C GLY A 47 -9.27 -10.32 4.95
N ASP A 48 -9.66 -11.54 5.36
CA ASP A 48 -11.00 -11.87 5.84
C ASP A 48 -11.37 -11.09 7.12
N GLU A 49 -12.65 -11.12 7.51
CA GLU A 49 -13.26 -10.30 8.58
C GLU A 49 -12.57 -10.39 9.96
N ASN A 50 -11.69 -11.38 10.18
CA ASN A 50 -10.88 -11.54 11.40
C ASN A 50 -9.45 -10.97 11.30
N GLU A 51 -8.91 -10.72 10.11
CA GLU A 51 -7.53 -10.22 9.87
C GLU A 51 -7.55 -8.87 9.13
N ASN A 52 -8.28 -7.90 9.70
CA ASN A 52 -8.54 -6.60 9.07
C ASN A 52 -7.31 -5.67 8.92
N GLU A 53 -6.17 -6.05 9.51
CA GLU A 53 -5.01 -5.17 9.65
C GLU A 53 -3.96 -5.35 8.55
N TRP A 54 -3.91 -6.51 7.89
CA TRP A 54 -2.88 -6.85 6.89
C TRP A 54 -3.50 -7.15 5.52
N TRP A 55 -3.06 -6.42 4.50
CA TRP A 55 -3.54 -6.56 3.13
C TRP A 55 -2.44 -7.04 2.21
N TRP A 56 -2.76 -7.93 1.27
CA TRP A 56 -1.82 -8.29 0.20
C TRP A 56 -1.86 -7.19 -0.86
N ALA A 57 -0.72 -6.54 -1.04
CA ALA A 57 -0.55 -5.48 -2.01
C ALA A 57 0.62 -5.76 -2.94
N LYS A 58 0.60 -5.10 -4.09
CA LYS A 58 1.70 -5.05 -5.04
C LYS A 58 2.27 -3.66 -5.09
N HIS A 59 3.58 -3.55 -4.92
CA HIS A 59 4.28 -2.31 -5.15
C HIS A 59 4.45 -2.08 -6.65
N GLU A 60 3.85 -1.02 -7.19
CA GLU A 60 3.85 -0.81 -8.64
C GLU A 60 5.27 -0.46 -9.16
N THR A 61 6.07 0.26 -8.38
CA THR A 61 7.46 0.62 -8.75
C THR A 61 8.41 -0.58 -8.81
N ILE A 62 8.47 -1.39 -7.75
CA ILE A 62 9.40 -2.54 -7.68
C ILE A 62 8.77 -3.85 -8.17
N GLN A 63 7.49 -3.82 -8.58
CA GLN A 63 6.72 -4.98 -9.04
C GLN A 63 6.72 -6.16 -8.05
N LYS A 64 6.90 -5.89 -6.75
CA LYS A 64 6.95 -6.89 -5.68
C LYS A 64 5.62 -6.96 -4.95
N GLU A 65 5.21 -8.16 -4.59
CA GLU A 65 3.98 -8.44 -3.87
C GLU A 65 4.28 -8.83 -2.43
N GLY A 66 3.35 -8.49 -1.53
CA GLY A 66 3.47 -8.89 -0.13
C GLY A 66 2.42 -8.27 0.79
N TYR A 67 2.46 -8.67 2.05
CA TYR A 67 1.61 -8.13 3.10
C TYR A 67 2.06 -6.73 3.50
N VAL A 68 1.10 -5.82 3.58
CA VAL A 68 1.26 -4.45 4.05
C VAL A 68 0.24 -4.15 5.15
N PRO A 69 0.64 -3.43 6.20
CA PRO A 69 -0.29 -3.01 7.24
C PRO A 69 -1.17 -1.87 6.72
N ARG A 70 -2.50 -2.03 6.82
CA ARG A 70 -3.48 -1.01 6.41
C ARG A 70 -3.26 0.34 7.09
N ASN A 71 -2.82 0.35 8.35
CA ASN A 71 -2.65 1.57 9.15
C ASN A 71 -1.62 2.55 8.57
N TYR A 72 -0.75 2.06 7.68
CA TYR A 72 0.28 2.85 7.02
C TYR A 72 -0.14 3.31 5.61
N LEU A 73 -1.35 2.96 5.18
CA LEU A 73 -1.86 3.21 3.83
C LEU A 73 -2.94 4.29 3.84
N GLY A 74 -2.98 5.10 2.78
CA GLY A 74 -4.01 6.09 2.54
C GLY A 74 -4.49 6.07 1.10
N LEU A 75 -5.73 6.51 0.87
CA LEU A 75 -6.29 6.67 -0.48
C LEU A 75 -5.63 7.82 -1.25
N TYR A 76 -5.03 8.77 -0.54
CA TYR A 76 -4.35 9.92 -1.11
C TYR A 76 -2.98 10.08 -0.46
N PRO A 77 -1.96 10.51 -1.22
CA PRO A 77 -0.68 10.86 -0.65
C PRO A 77 -0.84 12.03 0.33
N ARG A 78 -0.02 12.07 1.39
CA ARG A 78 0.01 13.19 2.33
C ARG A 78 0.31 14.48 1.55
N VAL A 79 -0.56 15.48 1.67
CA VAL A 79 -0.32 16.83 1.16
C VAL A 79 0.83 17.42 1.98
N ARG A 80 2.05 17.38 1.45
CA ARG A 80 3.17 18.11 2.05
C ARG A 80 2.91 19.61 1.83
N PRO A 81 2.91 20.46 2.87
CA PRO A 81 2.61 21.90 2.73
C PRO A 81 3.69 22.71 1.98
N GLY A 82 4.46 22.10 1.07
CA GLY A 82 5.46 22.75 0.21
C GLY A 82 5.21 22.61 -1.29
N SER A 83 4.15 21.92 -1.71
CA SER A 83 3.77 21.78 -3.13
C SER A 83 2.50 22.56 -3.51
N MET A 84 2.05 23.47 -2.64
CA MET A 84 1.18 24.56 -3.09
C MET A 84 2.06 25.53 -3.85
N ALA A 85 2.04 25.36 -5.17
CA ALA A 85 2.77 26.17 -6.13
C ALA A 85 2.74 27.64 -5.72
N SER A 86 3.92 28.26 -5.69
CA SER A 86 4.07 29.69 -5.85
C SER A 86 3.34 30.10 -7.13
N THR A 87 2.05 30.44 -7.02
CA THR A 87 1.41 31.27 -8.02
C THR A 87 1.95 32.68 -7.79
N SER A 88 3.05 32.98 -8.46
CA SER A 88 3.50 34.35 -8.66
C SER A 88 2.38 35.14 -9.34
N CYS A 89 1.99 36.24 -8.72
CA CYS A 89 1.54 37.45 -9.41
C CYS A 89 1.98 38.67 -8.59
#